data_AF-A0A7K2QK22-F1
#
_entry.id   AF-A0A7K2QK22-F1
#
_cell.length_a   1.000
_cell.length_b   1.000
_cell.length_c   1.000
_cell.angle_alpha   90.00
_cell.angle_beta   90.00
_cell.angle_gamma   90.00
#
_symmetry.space_group_name_H-M   'P 1'
#
loop_
_entity.id
_entity.type
_entity.pdbx_description
1 polymer ?
#
loop_
_entity_poly.entity_id
_entity_poly.type
_entity_poly.pdbx_seq_one_letter_code
_entity_poly.pdbx_strand_id
1 'polypeptide(L)'
;YPLYVTVRLPLSMDEALRLVPPTVGTHRQDGPDATIVDIGGPDADGLATYLLSLATPLQVLSPAEVRAALLRRTRDLVTANEVLSRNGDLSDQ
;
A
#
# COMPACT_ATOMS: atom_id res chain seq x y z
N TYR A 1 -9.54 5.72 -15.76
CA TYR A 1 -8.81 4.45 -15.61
C TYR A 1 -9.81 3.30 -15.54
N PRO A 2 -9.47 2.08 -15.98
CA PRO A 2 -10.39 0.93 -15.93
C PRO A 2 -10.57 0.38 -14.52
N LEU A 3 -9.60 0.60 -13.62
CA LEU A 3 -9.63 0.14 -12.24
C LEU A 3 -9.51 1.32 -11.28
N TYR A 4 -10.33 1.31 -10.23
CA TYR A 4 -10.29 2.28 -9.12
C TYR A 4 -10.11 1.51 -7.83
N VAL A 5 -9.13 1.92 -7.01
CA VAL A 5 -8.94 1.40 -5.66
C VAL A 5 -9.40 2.44 -4.65
N THR A 6 -10.21 2.00 -3.70
CA THR A 6 -10.59 2.77 -2.51
C THR A 6 -9.68 2.34 -1.37
N VAL A 7 -8.88 3.29 -0.87
CA VAL A 7 -8.00 3.11 0.29
C VAL A 7 -8.38 4.06 1.40
N ARG A 8 -8.14 3.63 2.63
CA ARG A 8 -8.31 4.44 3.84
C ARG A 8 -6.93 4.78 4.39
N LEU A 9 -6.66 6.07 4.52
CA LEU A 9 -5.49 6.62 5.16
C LEU A 9 -5.86 7.05 6.59
N PRO A 10 -5.10 6.66 7.62
CA PRO A 10 -5.30 7.11 8.99
C PRO A 10 -4.69 8.50 9.20
N LEU A 11 -5.04 9.43 8.31
CA LEU A 11 -4.50 10.79 8.25
C LEU A 11 -5.63 11.78 7.95
N SER A 12 -5.45 13.02 8.38
CA SER A 12 -6.35 14.13 8.08
C SER A 12 -6.37 14.46 6.57
N MET A 13 -7.41 15.15 6.10
CA MET A 13 -7.56 15.51 4.68
C MET A 13 -6.35 16.28 4.14
N ASP A 14 -5.84 17.25 4.90
CA ASP A 14 -4.67 18.06 4.53
C ASP A 14 -3.39 17.22 4.38
N GLU A 15 -3.22 16.21 5.22
CA GLU A 15 -2.09 15.27 5.14
C GLU A 15 -2.25 14.31 3.96
N ALA A 16 -3.45 13.80 3.76
CA ALA A 16 -3.76 12.92 2.63
C ALA A 16 -3.51 13.61 1.29
N LEU A 17 -3.92 14.88 1.15
CA LEU A 17 -3.68 15.69 -0.06
C LEU A 17 -2.20 15.96 -0.35
N ARG A 18 -1.34 15.97 0.69
CA ARG A 18 0.11 16.08 0.51
C ARG A 18 0.74 14.78 0.03
N LEU A 19 0.18 13.63 0.41
CA LEU A 19 0.66 12.30 0.00
C LEU A 19 0.16 11.91 -1.38
N VAL A 20 -1.14 12.06 -1.62
CA VAL A 20 -1.78 11.74 -2.89
C VAL A 20 -2.35 13.04 -3.45
N PRO A 21 -1.74 13.61 -4.50
CA PRO A 21 -2.28 14.80 -5.13
C PRO A 21 -3.69 14.55 -5.66
N PRO A 22 -4.57 15.57 -5.64
CA PRO A 22 -5.94 15.45 -6.18
C PRO A 22 -5.98 15.18 -7.69
N THR A 23 -4.84 15.30 -8.38
CA THR A 23 -4.70 14.91 -9.79
C THR A 23 -4.62 13.40 -10.01
N VAL A 24 -4.28 12.64 -8.96
CA VAL A 24 -4.09 11.17 -9.02
C VAL A 24 -5.34 10.44 -8.51
N GLY A 25 -6.09 11.04 -7.59
CA GLY A 25 -7.28 10.42 -7.00
C GLY A 25 -8.20 11.40 -6.29
N THR A 26 -9.42 10.94 -6.03
CA THR A 26 -10.47 11.71 -5.33
C THR A 26 -10.40 11.41 -3.84
N HIS A 27 -10.39 12.46 -3.02
CA HIS A 27 -10.34 12.34 -1.56
C HIS A 27 -11.72 12.57 -0.95
N ARG A 28 -12.05 11.77 0.06
CA ARG A 28 -13.32 11.80 0.80
C ARG A 28 -13.02 11.72 2.29
N GLN A 29 -13.65 12.58 3.07
CA GLN A 29 -13.47 12.58 4.52
C GLN A 29 -14.17 11.36 5.14
N ASP A 30 -13.45 10.59 5.96
CA ASP A 30 -13.94 9.39 6.68
C ASP A 30 -13.90 9.58 8.21
N GLY A 31 -13.70 10.82 8.65
CA GLY A 31 -13.58 11.22 10.04
C GLY A 31 -12.61 12.39 10.23
N PRO A 32 -12.37 12.83 11.48
CA PRO A 32 -11.39 13.88 11.76
C PRO A 32 -9.95 13.44 11.43
N ASP A 33 -9.63 12.17 11.64
CA ASP A 33 -8.29 11.59 11.47
C ASP A 33 -8.24 10.47 10.43
N ALA A 34 -9.21 10.43 9.52
CA ALA A 34 -9.30 9.41 8.49
C ALA A 34 -9.77 10.00 7.16
N THR A 35 -9.09 9.60 6.09
CA THR A 35 -9.41 10.03 4.73
C THR A 35 -9.49 8.81 3.83
N ILE A 36 -10.61 8.67 3.12
CA ILE A 36 -10.76 7.70 2.05
C ILE A 36 -10.27 8.34 0.76
N VAL A 37 -9.45 7.62 0.00
CA VAL A 37 -8.93 8.06 -1.29
C VAL A 37 -9.28 7.03 -2.35
N ASP A 38 -9.90 7.48 -3.43
CA ASP A 38 -10.14 6.69 -4.63
C ASP A 38 -9.08 7.00 -5.67
N ILE A 39 -8.20 6.03 -5.91
CA ILE A 39 -7.06 6.16 -6.82
C ILE A 39 -7.36 5.36 -8.09
N GLY A 40 -7.29 6.02 -9.24
CA GLY A 40 -7.41 5.37 -10.54
C GLY A 40 -6.07 4.83 -11.01
N GLY A 41 -6.05 3.61 -11.55
CA GLY A 41 -4.83 3.01 -12.09
C GLY A 41 -5.08 2.06 -13.26
N PRO A 42 -4.02 1.70 -13.99
CA PRO A 42 -4.13 0.85 -15.17
C PRO A 42 -4.53 -0.59 -14.81
N ASP A 43 -4.03 -1.12 -13.70
CA ASP A 43 -4.24 -2.49 -13.23
C ASP A 43 -3.96 -2.60 -11.71
N ALA A 44 -4.26 -3.77 -11.14
CA ALA A 44 -4.11 -4.01 -9.70
C ALA A 44 -2.66 -4.02 -9.23
N ASP A 45 -1.72 -4.45 -10.08
CA ASP A 45 -0.29 -4.51 -9.78
C ASP A 45 0.34 -3.11 -9.76
N GLY A 46 0.01 -2.26 -10.74
CA GLY A 46 0.44 -0.87 -10.81
C GLY A 46 -0.09 -0.06 -9.63
N LEU A 47 -1.35 -0.27 -9.25
CA LEU A 47 -1.92 0.33 -8.04
C LEU A 47 -1.20 -0.16 -6.78
N ALA A 48 -0.95 -1.47 -6.65
CA ALA A 48 -0.21 -2.02 -5.51
C ALA A 48 1.22 -1.43 -5.41
N THR A 49 1.94 -1.30 -6.52
CA THR A 49 3.26 -0.66 -6.55
C THR A 49 3.19 0.80 -6.14
N TYR A 50 2.21 1.56 -6.64
CA TYR A 50 2.02 2.95 -6.25
C TYR A 50 1.74 3.08 -4.75
N LEU A 51 0.83 2.27 -4.21
CA LEU A 51 0.51 2.24 -2.78
C LEU A 51 1.73 1.90 -1.91
N LEU A 52 2.58 0.96 -2.33
CA LEU A 52 3.83 0.67 -1.62
C LEU A 52 4.82 1.84 -1.68
N SER A 53 4.87 2.56 -2.79
CA SER A 53 5.76 3.73 -2.96
C SER A 53 5.40 4.90 -2.06
N LEU A 54 4.15 4.99 -1.58
CA LEU A 54 3.74 6.02 -0.62
C LEU A 54 4.45 5.85 0.73
N ALA A 55 4.94 4.65 1.06
CA ALA A 55 5.63 4.35 2.31
C ALA A 55 4.84 4.73 3.58
N THR A 56 3.51 4.77 3.48
CA THR A 56 2.60 5.15 4.57
C THR A 56 1.67 4.00 4.95
N PRO A 57 1.25 3.91 6.23
CA PRO A 57 0.22 2.97 6.63
C PRO A 57 -1.10 3.30 5.90
N LEU A 58 -1.63 2.33 5.18
CA LEU A 58 -2.89 2.46 4.43
C LEU A 58 -3.65 1.14 4.43
N GLN A 59 -4.97 1.23 4.31
CA GLN A 59 -5.85 0.06 4.26
C GLN A 59 -6.63 0.05 2.94
N VAL A 60 -6.48 -1.02 2.16
CA VAL A 60 -7.27 -1.21 0.93
C VAL A 60 -8.66 -1.72 1.29
N LEU A 61 -9.69 -0.93 0.99
CA LEU A 61 -11.09 -1.29 1.20
C LEU A 61 -11.65 -2.08 0.01
N SER A 62 -11.35 -1.64 -1.22
CA SER A 62 -11.85 -2.25 -2.46
C SER A 62 -10.97 -1.84 -3.65
N PRO A 63 -10.84 -2.64 -4.71
CA PRO A 63 -11.27 -4.03 -4.82
C PRO A 63 -10.28 -4.99 -4.17
N ALA A 64 -10.77 -6.19 -3.81
CA ALA A 64 -9.96 -7.20 -3.12
C ALA A 64 -8.74 -7.67 -3.94
N GLU A 65 -8.81 -7.57 -5.27
CA GLU A 65 -7.71 -7.88 -6.18
C GLU A 65 -6.49 -6.99 -5.95
N VAL A 66 -6.71 -5.69 -5.75
CA VAL A 66 -5.63 -4.73 -5.42
C VAL A 66 -5.04 -5.05 -4.06
N ARG A 67 -5.88 -5.41 -3.08
CA ARG A 67 -5.42 -5.85 -1.76
C ARG A 67 -4.55 -7.12 -1.87
N ALA A 68 -4.95 -8.08 -2.70
CA ALA A 68 -4.18 -9.30 -2.91
C ALA A 68 -2.84 -9.02 -3.60
N ALA A 69 -2.82 -8.15 -4.62
CA ALA A 69 -1.59 -7.71 -5.29
C ALA A 69 -0.63 -6.98 -4.33
N LEU A 70 -1.17 -6.10 -3.47
CA LEU A 70 -0.41 -5.41 -2.43
C LEU A 70 0.25 -6.41 -1.48
N LEU A 71 -0.54 -7.32 -0.91
CA LEU A 71 -0.03 -8.33 0.02
C LEU A 71 1.02 -9.25 -0.61
N ARG A 72 0.84 -9.64 -1.88
CA ARG A 72 1.82 -10.42 -2.62
C ARG A 72 3.15 -9.67 -2.73
N ARG A 73 3.13 -8.42 -3.18
CA ARG A 73 4.35 -7.62 -3.32
C ARG A 73 5.03 -7.33 -1.98
N THR A 74 4.27 -7.08 -0.92
CA THR A 74 4.85 -6.92 0.43
C THR A 74 5.55 -8.20 0.87
N ARG A 75 4.95 -9.39 0.62
CA ARG A 75 5.59 -10.67 0.94
C ARG A 75 6.86 -10.88 0.12
N ASP A 76 6.83 -10.60 -1.18
CA ASP A 76 8.00 -10.72 -2.04
C ASP A 76 9.14 -9.80 -1.57
N LEU A 77 8.80 -8.56 -1.16
CA LEU A 77 9.75 -7.62 -0.56
C LEU A 77 10.32 -8.14 0.76
N VAL A 78 9.49 -8.71 1.63
CA VAL A 78 9.96 -9.33 2.88
C VAL A 78 10.89 -10.50 2.56
N THR A 79 10.48 -11.44 1.71
CA THR A 79 11.30 -12.60 1.33
C THR A 79 12.62 -12.20 0.67
N ALA A 80 12.65 -11.15 -0.14
CA ALA A 80 13.88 -10.64 -0.75
C ALA A 80 14.84 -10.02 0.29
N ASN A 81 14.32 -9.50 1.40
CA ASN A 81 15.08 -8.87 2.48
C ASN A 81 15.27 -9.78 3.70
N GLU A 82 14.65 -10.96 3.73
CA GLU A 82 14.96 -12.02 4.66
C GLU A 82 16.39 -12.49 4.35
N VAL A 83 17.36 -11.83 4.99
CA VAL A 83 18.72 -12.34 5.11
C VAL A 83 18.59 -13.74 5.69
N LEU A 84 19.00 -14.76 4.94
CA LEU A 84 19.14 -16.12 5.44
C LEU A 84 19.96 -16.09 6.74
N SER A 85 19.30 -16.02 7.90
CA SER A 85 19.88 -16.32 9.21
C SER A 85 20.18 -17.82 9.36
N ARG A 86 20.50 -18.51 8.26
CA ARG A 86 21.06 -19.86 8.24
C ARG A 86 22.57 -19.76 8.07
N ASN A 87 23.27 -19.19 9.04
CA ASN A 87 24.71 -19.33 9.26
C ASN A 87 24.96 -19.16 10.77
N GLY A 88 25.39 -20.13 11.57
CA GLY A 88 25.65 -21.54 11.33
C GLY A 88 25.36 -22.33 12.59
N ASP A 89 24.61 -23.41 12.43
CA ASP A 89 24.87 -24.63 13.18
C ASP A 89 26.16 -25.18 12.57
N LEU A 90 27.27 -25.11 13.30
CA LEU A 90 28.39 -26.04 13.28
C LEU A 90 29.51 -25.46 14.17
N SER A 91 29.94 -26.29 15.12
CA SER A 91 31.17 -26.19 15.92
C SER A 91 31.10 -25.33 17.18
N ASP A 92 30.81 -25.98 18.31
CA ASP A 92 31.86 -26.12 19.32
C ASP A 92 31.83 -27.56 19.86
N GLN A 93 33.01 -28.15 19.88
CA GLN A 93 33.32 -29.56 20.10
C GLN A 93 33.61 -29.84 21.57
#